data_AF-A0A3P8P7Y6-F1
#
_entry.id   AF-A0A3P8P7Y6-F1
#
_cell.length_a   1.000
_cell.length_b   1.000
_cell.length_c   1.000
_cell.angle_alpha   90.00
_cell.angle_beta   90.00
_cell.angle_gamma   90.00
#
_symmetry.space_group_name_H-M   'P 1'
#
loop_
_entity.id
_entity.type
_entity.pdbx_description
1 polymer ?
#
loop_
_entity_poly.entity_id
_entity_poly.type
_entity_poly.pdbx_seq_one_letter_code
_entity_poly.pdbx_strand_id
1 'polypeptide(L)'
;IRPRSLTLKYLSHKGFIYSMLLRTTRTSLTRVCLPPCRLYLSEAPKQLSVIDSLSKSIAAIKCSHEHVINNSSTAGGCCPMGWTVFESSCYFFSGDSRSWNESTDWCETQQAHLVILRNDKDMPHFYWIGLSDWRTGRWEWVNQTPYTVERWKPGQPDNLTGHGDEDCAHLYDDGLLNDVHCHVTSL
;
A
#
# COMPACT_ATOMS: atom_id res chain seq x y z
N ILE A 1 31.92 8.22 -13.23
CA ILE A 1 31.26 9.42 -12.64
C ILE A 1 30.00 9.66 -13.47
N ARG A 2 28.72 9.47 -13.10
CA ARG A 2 27.95 8.97 -11.95
C ARG A 2 26.74 8.17 -12.55
N PRO A 3 26.08 7.25 -11.84
CA PRO A 3 24.84 6.63 -12.31
C PRO A 3 23.65 7.59 -12.16
N ARG A 4 22.70 7.52 -13.11
CA ARG A 4 21.45 8.28 -13.12
C ARG A 4 20.54 7.78 -11.99
N SER A 5 20.33 8.62 -10.97
CA SER A 5 19.25 8.47 -10.01
C SER A 5 17.95 8.92 -10.67
N LEU A 6 17.00 7.99 -10.85
CA LEU A 6 15.60 8.30 -11.11
C LEU A 6 15.01 8.81 -9.79
N THR A 7 15.32 10.06 -9.45
CA THR A 7 14.78 10.75 -8.28
C THR A 7 13.37 11.24 -8.60
N LEU A 8 12.41 10.77 -7.80
CA LEU A 8 11.12 11.37 -7.48
C LEU A 8 10.77 12.66 -8.26
N LYS A 9 9.97 12.51 -9.32
CA LYS A 9 9.19 13.61 -9.91
C LYS A 9 7.70 13.29 -9.86
N TYR A 10 7.15 13.09 -8.67
CA TYR A 10 5.69 13.10 -8.48
C TYR A 10 5.35 13.76 -7.14
N LEU A 11 5.66 15.06 -7.08
CA LEU A 11 5.10 15.99 -6.09
C LEU A 11 4.81 17.30 -6.82
N SER A 12 3.58 17.45 -7.32
CA SER A 12 3.09 18.72 -7.88
C SER A 12 1.84 19.19 -7.13
N HIS A 13 2.08 19.89 -6.03
CA HIS A 13 1.40 21.11 -5.57
C HIS A 13 -0.01 21.47 -6.14
N LYS A 14 -1.04 21.44 -5.27
CA LYS A 14 -1.96 22.55 -4.85
C LYS A 14 -3.43 22.11 -4.60
N GLY A 15 -3.95 22.43 -3.40
CA GLY A 15 -5.33 22.94 -3.19
C GLY A 15 -6.41 22.02 -2.59
N PHE A 16 -6.62 22.09 -1.26
CA PHE A 16 -7.89 22.36 -0.50
C PHE A 16 -9.27 21.99 -1.15
N ILE A 17 -10.28 21.32 -0.55
CA ILE A 17 -11.02 21.47 0.74
C ILE A 17 -11.93 20.24 1.05
N TYR A 18 -11.90 19.79 2.32
CA TYR A 18 -12.89 19.22 3.29
C TYR A 18 -14.04 18.25 2.92
N SER A 19 -14.18 17.17 3.73
CA SER A 19 -15.29 17.03 4.72
C SER A 19 -15.06 15.94 5.79
N MET A 20 -15.00 16.39 7.05
CA MET A 20 -15.52 15.87 8.34
C MET A 20 -15.31 14.42 8.86
N LEU A 21 -14.83 14.40 10.13
CA LEU A 21 -14.97 13.42 11.22
C LEU A 21 -14.22 12.08 11.04
N LEU A 22 -13.09 11.83 11.71
CA LEU A 22 -12.85 11.94 13.15
C LEU A 22 -11.42 12.44 13.42
N ARG A 23 -11.29 13.51 14.21
CA ARG A 23 -10.06 13.74 14.99
C ARG A 23 -9.96 12.61 16.00
N THR A 24 -9.34 11.50 15.60
CA THR A 24 -8.83 10.56 16.58
C THR A 24 -7.54 11.16 17.13
N THR A 25 -7.41 11.21 18.45
CA THR A 25 -6.16 11.46 19.15
C THR A 25 -5.20 10.27 18.99
N ARG A 26 -5.07 9.73 17.77
CA ARG A 26 -4.14 8.64 17.49
C ARG A 26 -2.77 9.26 17.32
N THR A 27 -1.93 9.02 18.31
CA THR A 27 -0.47 9.20 18.24
C THR A 27 0.19 8.29 17.19
N SER A 28 -0.56 7.36 16.56
CA SER A 28 -0.07 6.42 15.56
C SER A 28 -0.86 6.52 14.25
N LEU A 29 -0.15 6.75 13.15
CA LEU A 29 -0.70 6.73 11.79
C LEU A 29 -1.17 5.31 11.40
N THR A 30 -2.13 5.23 10.48
CA THR A 30 -2.59 3.94 9.92
C THR A 30 -1.51 3.35 9.02
N ARG A 31 -1.17 2.06 9.12
CA ARG A 31 -0.18 1.42 8.24
C ARG A 31 -0.85 0.73 7.06
N VAL A 32 -0.30 0.95 5.88
CA VAL A 32 -0.81 0.49 4.59
C VAL A 32 0.31 -0.12 3.74
N CYS A 33 0.06 -1.27 3.16
CA CYS A 33 0.99 -1.92 2.23
C CYS A 33 0.62 -1.74 0.77
N LEU A 34 1.65 -1.75 -0.06
CA LEU A 34 1.59 -1.87 -1.50
C LEU A 34 2.64 -2.89 -1.97
N PRO A 35 2.24 -4.16 -2.19
CA PRO A 35 3.11 -5.19 -2.74
C PRO A 35 3.04 -5.25 -4.27
N PRO A 36 4.18 -5.29 -4.98
CA PRO A 36 4.19 -5.33 -6.42
C PRO A 36 3.60 -6.65 -6.90
N CYS A 37 2.89 -6.59 -8.01
CA CYS A 37 2.28 -7.73 -8.69
C CYS A 37 2.99 -8.03 -10.04
N ARG A 38 4.00 -7.22 -10.40
CA ARG A 38 4.83 -7.39 -11.62
C ARG A 38 6.23 -7.86 -11.27
N LEU A 39 6.81 -8.64 -12.19
CA LEU A 39 8.22 -9.05 -12.13
C LEU A 39 9.16 -7.84 -12.13
N TYR A 40 9.75 -7.51 -10.98
CA TYR A 40 11.05 -6.84 -10.94
C TYR A 40 12.12 -7.92 -10.75
N LEU A 41 12.98 -8.10 -11.75
CA LEU A 41 14.19 -8.93 -11.64
C LEU A 41 15.21 -8.23 -10.72
N SER A 42 14.98 -8.31 -9.42
CA SER A 42 16.03 -8.15 -8.43
C SER A 42 15.60 -8.87 -7.16
N GLU A 43 16.20 -10.04 -6.89
CA GLU A 43 16.16 -10.60 -5.55
C GLU A 43 16.85 -9.61 -4.61
N ALA A 44 16.08 -8.89 -3.80
CA ALA A 44 16.63 -8.19 -2.67
C ALA A 44 17.08 -9.24 -1.64
N PRO A 45 18.28 -9.13 -1.05
CA PRO A 45 18.69 -10.05 -0.01
C PRO A 45 17.68 -10.01 1.14
N LYS A 46 17.16 -11.19 1.52
CA LYS A 46 16.27 -11.33 2.69
C LYS A 46 16.95 -10.68 3.89
N GLN A 47 16.31 -9.65 4.43
CA GLN A 47 16.81 -8.92 5.59
C GLN A 47 16.92 -9.87 6.79
N LEU A 48 18.06 -9.84 7.47
CA LEU A 48 18.27 -10.63 8.70
C LEU A 48 17.41 -10.06 9.84
N SER A 49 16.84 -10.92 10.68
CA SER A 49 15.96 -10.52 11.80
C SER A 49 16.60 -9.51 12.78
N VAL A 50 17.92 -9.57 12.93
CA VAL A 50 18.71 -8.62 13.73
C VAL A 50 18.73 -7.22 13.10
N ILE A 51 18.87 -7.14 11.78
CA ILE A 51 18.86 -5.87 11.04
C ILE A 51 17.47 -5.24 11.08
N ASP A 52 16.40 -6.04 10.99
CA ASP A 52 15.02 -5.60 11.16
C ASP A 52 14.78 -5.00 12.56
N SER A 53 15.23 -5.71 13.60
CA SER A 53 15.08 -5.25 15.00
C SER A 53 15.84 -3.95 15.28
N LEU A 54 17.06 -3.82 14.76
CA LEU A 54 17.86 -2.60 14.89
C LEU A 54 17.23 -1.43 14.09
N SER A 55 16.73 -1.71 12.89
CA SER A 55 16.05 -0.72 12.04
C SER A 55 14.79 -0.17 12.69
N LYS A 56 13.97 -1.04 13.29
CA LYS A 56 12.78 -0.65 14.08
C LYS A 56 13.15 0.30 15.22
N SER A 57 14.22 -0.03 15.95
CA SER A 57 14.71 0.78 17.08
C SER A 57 15.21 2.15 16.62
N ILE A 58 15.98 2.22 15.52
CA ILE A 58 16.45 3.49 14.95
C ILE A 58 15.26 4.36 14.47
N ALA A 59 14.22 3.77 13.88
CA ALA A 59 13.05 4.51 13.44
C ALA A 59 12.28 5.15 14.62
N ALA A 60 12.11 4.40 15.71
CA ALA A 60 11.47 4.91 16.92
C ALA A 60 12.23 6.12 17.51
N ILE A 61 13.56 6.05 17.49
CA ILE A 61 14.43 7.15 17.93
C ILE A 61 14.33 8.35 16.99
N LYS A 62 14.37 8.14 15.66
CA LYS A 62 14.20 9.21 14.67
C LYS A 62 12.87 9.94 14.82
N CYS A 63 11.78 9.19 14.97
CA CYS A 63 10.47 9.77 15.22
C CYS A 63 10.44 10.62 16.50
N SER A 64 10.98 10.09 17.59
CA SER A 64 11.04 10.80 18.87
C SER A 64 11.86 12.10 18.75
N HIS A 65 12.94 12.07 17.99
CA HIS A 65 13.78 13.23 17.72
C HIS A 65 13.07 14.30 16.88
N GLU A 66 12.36 13.90 15.81
CA GLU A 66 11.56 14.81 14.99
C GLU A 66 10.44 15.49 15.79
N HIS A 67 9.82 14.75 16.72
CA HIS A 67 8.81 15.28 17.63
C HIS A 67 9.38 16.34 18.60
N VAL A 68 10.61 16.14 19.09
CA VAL A 68 11.31 17.09 19.95
C VAL A 68 11.73 18.34 19.18
N ILE A 69 12.28 18.19 17.97
CA ILE A 69 12.71 19.34 17.14
C ILE A 69 11.53 20.24 16.77
N ASN A 70 10.40 19.64 16.39
CA ASN A 70 9.23 20.39 15.95
C ASN A 70 8.35 20.87 17.12
N ASN A 71 8.84 20.85 18.36
CA ASN A 71 8.10 21.31 19.54
C ASN A 71 6.70 20.66 19.66
N SER A 72 6.60 19.36 19.32
CA SER A 72 5.34 18.59 19.25
C SER A 72 4.34 19.06 18.17
N SER A 73 4.70 20.00 17.29
CA SER A 73 3.81 20.56 16.26
C SER A 73 3.74 19.75 14.96
N THR A 74 4.03 18.45 14.98
CA THR A 74 3.91 17.61 13.78
C THR A 74 2.45 17.27 13.52
N ALA A 75 1.80 18.07 12.68
CA ALA A 75 0.45 17.78 12.17
C ALA A 75 0.37 16.50 11.31
N GLY A 76 1.52 15.89 10.96
CA GLY A 76 1.62 14.54 10.39
C GLY A 76 2.50 13.67 11.29
N GLY A 77 1.96 12.54 11.77
CA GLY A 77 2.68 11.62 12.67
C GLY A 77 3.90 10.95 12.04
N CYS A 78 4.56 10.06 12.79
CA CYS A 78 5.74 9.33 12.31
C CYS A 78 5.39 7.97 11.69
N CYS A 79 6.24 7.51 10.76
CA CYS A 79 6.18 6.15 10.21
C CYS A 79 7.38 5.29 10.61
N PRO A 80 7.24 3.95 10.65
CA PRO A 80 8.37 3.04 10.82
C PRO A 80 9.41 3.19 9.70
N MET A 81 10.62 2.68 9.92
CA MET A 81 11.68 2.74 8.90
C MET A 81 11.25 2.00 7.63
N GLY A 82 11.47 2.62 6.47
CA GLY A 82 11.05 2.07 5.17
C GLY A 82 9.60 2.37 4.80
N TRP A 83 8.84 3.05 5.66
CA TRP A 83 7.47 3.48 5.40
C TRP A 83 7.44 4.98 5.09
N THR A 84 6.59 5.37 4.15
CA THR A 84 6.42 6.77 3.72
C THR A 84 5.18 7.37 4.38
N VAL A 85 5.33 8.52 5.03
CA VAL A 85 4.19 9.29 5.55
C VAL A 85 3.44 9.91 4.36
N PHE A 86 2.14 9.67 4.28
CA PHE A 86 1.24 10.40 3.38
C PHE A 86 -0.11 10.60 4.07
N GLU A 87 -0.55 11.86 4.13
CA GLU A 87 -1.71 12.28 4.92
C GLU A 87 -1.67 11.74 6.36
N SER A 88 -2.68 10.98 6.77
CA SER A 88 -2.80 10.38 8.11
C SER A 88 -2.35 8.90 8.16
N SER A 89 -1.53 8.47 7.20
CA SER A 89 -1.15 7.07 7.01
C SER A 89 0.33 6.89 6.68
N CYS A 90 0.83 5.69 6.94
CA CYS A 90 2.14 5.19 6.58
C CYS A 90 2.02 4.16 5.48
N TYR A 91 2.76 4.32 4.40
CA TYR A 91 2.71 3.45 3.23
C TYR A 91 4.03 2.69 3.05
N PHE A 92 3.96 1.37 2.96
CA PHE A 92 5.10 0.51 2.62
C PHE A 92 4.97 0.01 1.20
N PHE A 93 5.95 0.34 0.37
CA PHE A 93 6.04 -0.14 -1.00
C PHE A 93 7.02 -1.31 -1.00
N SER A 94 6.51 -2.54 -1.07
CA SER A 94 7.36 -3.73 -1.09
C SER A 94 8.20 -3.77 -2.38
N GLY A 95 9.41 -4.30 -2.27
CA GLY A 95 10.22 -4.66 -3.43
C GLY A 95 10.01 -6.10 -3.89
N ASP A 96 9.50 -6.98 -3.01
CA ASP A 96 9.33 -8.40 -3.37
C ASP A 96 7.90 -8.68 -3.81
N SER A 97 7.80 -9.39 -4.94
CA SER A 97 6.55 -9.95 -5.47
C SER A 97 6.07 -11.08 -4.58
N ARG A 98 4.79 -11.03 -4.21
CA ARG A 98 4.08 -12.03 -3.40
C ARG A 98 2.71 -12.23 -4.01
N SER A 99 2.09 -13.37 -3.76
CA SER A 99 0.66 -13.53 -4.06
C SER A 99 -0.18 -12.54 -3.25
N TRP A 100 -1.44 -12.35 -3.64
CA TRP A 100 -2.35 -11.49 -2.87
C TRP A 100 -2.49 -11.99 -1.44
N ASN A 101 -2.62 -13.32 -1.26
CA ASN A 101 -2.72 -13.96 0.05
C ASN A 101 -1.48 -13.72 0.91
N GLU A 102 -0.29 -14.03 0.38
CA GLU A 102 0.98 -13.82 1.11
C GLU A 102 1.22 -12.34 1.42
N SER A 103 0.76 -11.45 0.54
CA SER A 103 0.84 -10.02 0.76
C SER A 103 -0.04 -9.56 1.90
N THR A 104 -1.29 -10.05 1.96
CA THR A 104 -2.22 -9.78 3.07
C THR A 104 -1.64 -10.28 4.39
N ASP A 105 -1.20 -11.54 4.45
CA ASP A 105 -0.57 -12.13 5.64
C ASP A 105 0.62 -11.30 6.13
N TRP A 106 1.52 -10.94 5.20
CA TRP A 106 2.69 -10.13 5.55
C TRP A 106 2.28 -8.77 6.12
N CYS A 107 1.29 -8.10 5.54
CA CYS A 107 0.80 -6.82 6.04
C CYS A 107 0.22 -6.91 7.43
N GLU A 108 -0.53 -7.97 7.73
CA GLU A 108 -1.06 -8.23 9.07
C GLU A 108 0.07 -8.40 10.08
N THR A 109 1.17 -9.10 9.73
CA THR A 109 2.35 -9.20 10.61
C THR A 109 2.99 -7.84 10.93
N GLN A 110 2.82 -6.86 10.04
CA GLN A 110 3.31 -5.49 10.21
C GLN A 110 2.28 -4.55 10.88
N GLN A 111 1.14 -5.09 11.34
CA GLN A 111 0.01 -4.32 11.85
C GLN A 111 -0.50 -3.30 10.80
N ALA A 112 -0.51 -3.74 9.55
CA ALA A 112 -0.92 -2.99 8.37
C ALA A 112 -1.97 -3.77 7.59
N HIS A 113 -2.51 -3.16 6.54
CA HIS A 113 -3.39 -3.83 5.59
C HIS A 113 -3.03 -3.43 4.16
N LEU A 114 -3.41 -4.24 3.17
CA LEU A 114 -3.31 -3.83 1.77
C LEU A 114 -4.10 -2.54 1.51
N VAL A 115 -3.63 -1.71 0.57
CA VAL A 115 -4.20 -0.39 0.34
C VAL A 115 -5.69 -0.43 -0.02
N ILE A 116 -6.45 0.44 0.65
CA ILE A 116 -7.86 0.72 0.35
C ILE A 116 -7.91 2.03 -0.40
N LEU A 117 -8.43 2.01 -1.63
CA LEU A 117 -8.47 3.20 -2.48
C LEU A 117 -9.61 4.10 -2.03
N ARG A 118 -9.31 5.38 -1.76
CA ARG A 118 -10.31 6.38 -1.32
C ARG A 118 -10.57 7.48 -2.37
N ASN A 119 -9.67 7.70 -3.32
CA ASN A 119 -9.76 8.75 -4.34
C ASN A 119 -8.77 8.55 -5.50
N ASP A 120 -8.92 9.39 -6.55
CA ASP A 120 -8.31 9.19 -7.88
C ASP A 120 -6.83 9.57 -8.03
N LYS A 121 -6.16 10.03 -6.99
CA LYS A 121 -4.85 10.69 -7.17
C LYS A 121 -3.68 9.76 -6.96
N ASP A 122 -2.83 9.72 -7.99
CA ASP A 122 -1.45 9.21 -8.00
C ASP A 122 -1.26 7.90 -7.23
N MET A 123 -2.05 6.89 -7.61
CA MET A 123 -1.85 5.54 -7.10
C MET A 123 -0.73 4.85 -7.87
N PRO A 124 0.09 4.06 -7.20
CA PRO A 124 1.24 3.43 -7.81
C PRO A 124 0.81 2.23 -8.67
N HIS A 125 1.52 2.04 -9.77
CA HIS A 125 1.21 1.06 -10.81
C HIS A 125 1.66 -0.35 -10.44
N PHE A 126 0.92 -1.38 -10.89
CA PHE A 126 1.29 -2.79 -10.72
C PHE A 126 1.38 -3.26 -9.27
N TYR A 127 0.48 -2.79 -8.40
CA TYR A 127 0.42 -3.22 -7.01
C TYR A 127 -0.88 -4.00 -6.75
N TRP A 128 -0.77 -5.03 -5.90
CA TRP A 128 -1.94 -5.59 -5.25
C TRP A 128 -2.63 -4.54 -4.40
N ILE A 129 -3.96 -4.55 -4.43
CA ILE A 129 -4.78 -3.70 -3.56
C ILE A 129 -5.62 -4.55 -2.63
N GLY A 130 -6.11 -3.97 -1.55
CA GLY A 130 -6.91 -4.67 -0.56
C GLY A 130 -8.35 -4.89 -0.98
N LEU A 131 -8.61 -5.21 -2.26
CA LEU A 131 -9.93 -5.42 -2.83
C LEU A 131 -10.03 -6.86 -3.34
N SER A 132 -11.06 -7.58 -2.92
CA SER A 132 -11.30 -8.97 -3.29
C SER A 132 -12.77 -9.36 -3.16
N ASP A 133 -13.22 -10.39 -3.85
CA ASP A 133 -14.57 -10.95 -3.69
C ASP A 133 -14.59 -12.40 -3.15
N TRP A 134 -13.43 -13.03 -2.93
CA TRP A 134 -13.25 -14.43 -2.49
C TRP A 134 -14.12 -14.83 -1.29
N ARG A 135 -14.39 -13.89 -0.37
CA ARG A 135 -15.08 -14.15 0.89
C ARG A 135 -16.59 -14.27 0.73
N THR A 136 -17.19 -13.53 -0.21
CA THR A 136 -18.65 -13.41 -0.31
C THR A 136 -19.22 -13.49 -1.72
N GLY A 137 -18.37 -13.57 -2.74
CA GLY A 137 -18.75 -13.38 -4.14
C GLY A 137 -19.14 -11.93 -4.46
N ARG A 138 -18.82 -10.98 -3.58
CA ARG A 138 -18.99 -9.54 -3.82
C ARG A 138 -17.70 -8.81 -3.45
N TRP A 139 -17.32 -7.87 -4.30
CA TRP A 139 -16.13 -7.05 -4.12
C TRP A 139 -16.19 -6.24 -2.82
N GLU A 140 -15.22 -6.48 -1.95
CA GLU A 140 -15.09 -5.86 -0.65
C GLU A 140 -13.63 -5.50 -0.37
N TRP A 141 -13.45 -4.42 0.38
CA TRP A 141 -12.15 -4.05 0.88
C TRP A 141 -11.73 -4.96 2.04
N VAL A 142 -10.42 -5.08 2.32
CA VAL A 142 -9.86 -5.83 3.46
C VAL A 142 -10.38 -5.39 4.83
N ASN A 143 -10.96 -4.19 4.94
CA ASN A 143 -11.67 -3.74 6.15
C ASN A 143 -13.17 -4.11 6.16
N GLN A 144 -13.58 -5.03 5.28
CA GLN A 144 -14.96 -5.54 5.13
C GLN A 144 -15.98 -4.49 4.70
N THR A 145 -15.53 -3.35 4.14
CA THR A 145 -16.44 -2.36 3.56
C THR A 145 -16.76 -2.71 2.10
N PRO A 146 -18.02 -2.59 1.66
CA PRO A 146 -18.38 -2.86 0.27
C PRO A 146 -17.65 -1.95 -0.72
N TYR A 147 -17.25 -2.52 -1.86
CA TYR A 147 -16.76 -1.74 -2.98
C TYR A 147 -17.92 -1.05 -3.69
N THR A 148 -17.84 0.28 -3.81
CA THR A 148 -18.93 1.14 -4.33
C THR A 148 -18.47 2.09 -5.43
N VAL A 149 -17.21 2.00 -5.86
CA VAL A 149 -16.62 2.85 -6.89
C VAL A 149 -16.52 2.05 -8.20
N GLU A 150 -16.50 2.71 -9.35
CA GLU A 150 -16.37 2.04 -10.66
C GLU A 150 -15.02 2.43 -11.30
N ARG A 151 -13.95 1.73 -10.90
CA ARG A 151 -12.58 1.96 -11.39
C ARG A 151 -12.01 0.78 -12.19
N TRP A 152 -12.87 -0.15 -12.59
CA TRP A 152 -12.48 -1.29 -13.41
C TRP A 152 -12.01 -0.82 -14.78
N LYS A 153 -10.99 -1.49 -15.30
CA LYS A 153 -10.64 -1.34 -16.72
C LYS A 153 -11.84 -1.78 -17.56
N PRO A 154 -12.11 -1.13 -18.72
CA PRO A 154 -13.20 -1.59 -19.59
C PRO A 154 -13.07 -3.08 -19.89
N GLY A 155 -14.12 -3.84 -19.56
CA GLY A 155 -14.14 -5.30 -19.67
C GLY A 155 -13.99 -6.04 -18.33
N GLN A 156 -13.49 -5.39 -17.28
CA GLN A 156 -13.29 -5.98 -15.95
C GLN A 156 -14.43 -5.66 -14.96
N PRO A 157 -14.63 -6.48 -13.92
CA PRO A 157 -14.00 -7.79 -13.71
C PRO A 157 -14.58 -8.84 -14.67
N ASP A 158 -13.73 -9.63 -15.32
CA ASP A 158 -14.12 -10.59 -16.36
C ASP A 158 -14.17 -12.03 -15.86
N ASN A 159 -13.63 -12.30 -14.66
CA ASN A 159 -13.47 -13.62 -14.07
C ASN A 159 -13.09 -14.66 -15.13
N LEU A 160 -11.99 -14.39 -15.83
CA LEU A 160 -11.68 -14.89 -17.16
C LEU A 160 -12.03 -16.37 -17.33
N THR A 161 -13.07 -16.63 -18.14
CA THR A 161 -13.76 -17.92 -18.23
C THR A 161 -12.82 -19.04 -18.68
N GLY A 162 -12.71 -20.10 -17.86
CA GLY A 162 -11.85 -21.27 -18.09
C GLY A 162 -10.97 -21.62 -16.90
N HIS A 163 -10.69 -20.63 -16.04
CA HIS A 163 -9.94 -20.80 -14.79
C HIS A 163 -10.71 -20.35 -13.55
N GLY A 164 -11.83 -19.61 -13.73
CA GLY A 164 -12.83 -19.18 -12.75
C GLY A 164 -12.38 -19.29 -11.31
N ASP A 165 -11.89 -18.18 -10.74
CA ASP A 165 -11.48 -17.94 -9.33
C ASP A 165 -10.60 -16.65 -9.29
N GLU A 166 -10.87 -15.66 -10.16
CA GLU A 166 -10.11 -14.40 -10.20
C GLU A 166 -10.63 -13.42 -9.17
N ASP A 167 -10.36 -13.72 -7.90
CA ASP A 167 -11.09 -13.06 -6.81
C ASP A 167 -10.34 -11.87 -6.19
N CYS A 168 -9.19 -11.49 -6.74
CA CYS A 168 -8.29 -10.50 -6.15
C CYS A 168 -7.91 -9.39 -7.13
N ALA A 169 -7.96 -8.13 -6.69
CA ALA A 169 -7.70 -7.00 -7.57
C ALA A 169 -6.26 -6.46 -7.48
N HIS A 170 -5.73 -6.07 -8.63
CA HIS A 170 -4.51 -5.28 -8.76
C HIS A 170 -4.73 -4.04 -9.63
N LEU A 171 -3.76 -3.12 -9.62
CA LEU A 171 -3.74 -1.92 -10.45
C LEU A 171 -2.90 -2.11 -11.71
N TYR A 172 -3.46 -1.79 -12.87
CA TYR A 172 -2.70 -1.59 -14.10
C TYR A 172 -1.84 -0.31 -14.07
N ASP A 173 -1.08 -0.08 -15.14
CA ASP A 173 -0.27 1.14 -15.34
C ASP A 173 -1.08 2.42 -15.50
N ASP A 174 -2.32 2.30 -15.95
CA ASP A 174 -3.29 3.39 -16.04
C ASP A 174 -4.03 3.65 -14.70
N GLY A 175 -3.75 2.86 -13.66
CA GLY A 175 -4.39 2.95 -12.36
C GLY A 175 -5.81 2.38 -12.32
N LEU A 176 -6.24 1.68 -13.38
CA LEU A 176 -7.52 0.97 -13.41
C LEU A 176 -7.36 -0.45 -12.86
N LEU A 177 -8.47 -0.98 -12.36
CA LEU A 177 -8.51 -2.28 -11.69
C LEU A 177 -8.64 -3.43 -12.68
N ASN A 178 -8.09 -4.56 -12.27
CA ASN A 178 -8.22 -5.85 -12.89
C ASN A 178 -8.29 -6.92 -11.82
N ASP A 179 -9.21 -7.86 -11.98
CA ASP A 179 -9.32 -9.06 -11.17
C ASP A 179 -8.33 -10.11 -11.68
N VAL A 180 -7.82 -10.91 -10.75
CA VAL A 180 -6.91 -11.99 -11.06
C VAL A 180 -6.90 -13.01 -9.92
N HIS A 181 -6.44 -14.22 -10.21
CA HIS A 181 -6.27 -15.27 -9.21
C HIS A 181 -5.39 -14.83 -8.03
N CYS A 182 -5.92 -14.94 -6.81
CA CYS A 182 -5.24 -14.51 -5.59
C CYS A 182 -3.88 -15.19 -5.31
N HIS A 183 -3.62 -16.33 -5.93
CA HIS A 183 -2.43 -17.16 -5.72
C HIS A 183 -1.29 -16.86 -6.71
N VAL A 184 -1.51 -16.05 -7.73
CA VAL A 184 -0.44 -15.73 -8.69
C VAL A 184 0.60 -14.84 -8.01
N THR A 185 1.87 -15.16 -8.24
CA THR A 185 3.00 -14.36 -7.76
C THR A 185 3.59 -13.49 -8.87
N SER A 186 3.07 -13.62 -10.09
CA SER A 186 3.48 -12.90 -11.30
C SER A 186 2.32 -12.77 -12.29
N LEU A 187 2.17 -11.57 -12.86
CA LEU A 187 1.27 -11.24 -13.97
C LEU A 187 2.03 -10.94 -15.27
#